data_AF-A0A941WM66-F1
#
_entry.id   AF-A0A941WM66-F1
#
_cell.length_a   1.000
_cell.length_b   1.000
_cell.length_c   1.000
_cell.angle_alpha   90.00
_cell.angle_beta   90.00
_cell.angle_gamma   90.00
#
_symmetry.space_group_name_H-M   'P 1'
#
loop_
_entity.id
_entity.type
_entity.pdbx_description
1 polymer ?
#
loop_
_entity_poly.entity_id
_entity_poly.type
_entity_poly.pdbx_seq_one_letter_code
_entity_poly.pdbx_strand_id
1 'polypeptide(L)'
;MIKIKEGFKGERFVSLPDELLDSYSSEPLIGNLYVRKIGFFPKVKYHYVQKDQGSKYAMLIYCTEGKGWYTIYGKTYTVVENQYIIIPPDVPY
;
A
#
# COMPACT_ATOMS: atom_id res chain seq x y z
N MET A 1 20.60 -7.67 7.02
CA MET A 1 19.75 -8.38 6.03
C MET A 1 19.30 -7.37 4.98
N ILE A 2 19.24 -7.78 3.71
CA ILE A 2 18.82 -6.92 2.60
C ILE A 2 17.33 -6.55 2.78
N LYS A 3 17.03 -5.25 2.69
CA LYS A 3 15.67 -4.70 2.68
C LYS A 3 15.54 -3.81 1.45
N ILE A 4 14.56 -4.10 0.60
CA ILE A 4 14.30 -3.36 -0.64
C ILE A 4 12.94 -2.70 -0.49
N LYS A 5 12.83 -1.45 -0.90
CA LYS A 5 11.56 -0.70 -0.85
C LYS A 5 10.90 -0.58 -2.23
N GLU A 6 11.71 -0.40 -3.26
CA GLU A 6 11.28 -0.10 -4.64
C GLU A 6 12.37 -0.55 -5.63
N GLY A 7 12.06 -0.49 -6.93
CA GLY A 7 12.96 -0.89 -8.01
C GLY A 7 12.87 -2.37 -8.36
N PHE A 8 11.75 -3.02 -8.04
CA PHE A 8 11.56 -4.43 -8.35
C PHE A 8 11.41 -4.66 -9.86
N LYS A 9 11.89 -5.81 -10.35
CA LYS A 9 11.77 -6.16 -11.77
C LYS A 9 10.29 -6.25 -12.16
N GLY A 10 9.88 -5.40 -13.11
CA GLY A 10 8.49 -5.33 -13.58
C GLY A 10 7.56 -4.54 -12.67
N GLU A 11 8.09 -3.82 -11.68
CA GLU A 11 7.35 -2.85 -10.89
C GLU A 11 6.73 -1.79 -11.79
N ARG A 12 5.46 -1.47 -11.51
CA ARG A 12 4.75 -0.34 -12.09
C ARG A 12 4.12 0.42 -10.95
N PHE A 13 4.31 1.73 -10.91
CA PHE A 13 3.75 2.56 -9.85
C PHE A 13 3.45 3.94 -10.41
N VAL A 14 2.29 4.47 -10.05
CA VAL A 14 1.92 5.85 -10.35
C VAL A 14 1.26 6.48 -9.14
N SER A 15 1.58 7.75 -8.91
CA SER A 15 0.98 8.59 -7.89
C SER A 15 0.44 9.85 -8.53
N LEU A 16 -0.72 10.31 -8.07
CA LEU A 16 -1.24 11.60 -8.47
C LEU A 16 -0.50 12.73 -7.71
N PRO A 17 -0.35 13.91 -8.32
CA PRO A 17 0.18 15.10 -7.65
C PRO A 17 -0.72 15.57 -6.50
N ASP A 18 -0.14 16.19 -5.48
CA ASP A 18 -0.88 16.62 -4.29
C ASP A 18 -1.95 17.67 -4.63
N GLU A 19 -1.72 18.56 -5.60
CA GLU A 19 -2.73 19.57 -5.99
C GLU A 19 -4.02 18.93 -6.51
N LEU A 20 -3.89 17.82 -7.25
CA LEU A 20 -5.04 17.07 -7.75
C LEU A 20 -5.78 16.37 -6.60
N LEU A 21 -5.05 15.83 -5.64
CA LEU A 21 -5.61 15.15 -4.47
C LEU A 21 -6.37 16.11 -3.55
N ASP A 22 -5.92 17.36 -3.45
CA ASP A 22 -6.61 18.42 -2.73
C ASP A 22 -7.95 18.75 -3.41
N SER A 23 -7.96 18.92 -4.74
CA SER A 23 -9.21 19.13 -5.49
C SER A 23 -10.20 17.98 -5.31
N TYR A 24 -9.73 16.72 -5.38
CA TYR A 24 -10.57 15.54 -5.21
C TYR A 24 -11.17 15.46 -3.82
N SER A 25 -10.43 15.86 -2.78
CA SER A 25 -10.93 15.86 -1.41
C SER A 25 -12.12 16.80 -1.20
N SER A 26 -12.23 17.85 -2.02
CA SER A 26 -13.32 18.83 -1.97
C SER A 26 -14.52 18.49 -2.86
N GLU A 27 -14.39 17.50 -3.76
CA GLU A 27 -15.43 17.14 -4.71
C GLU A 27 -16.57 16.36 -4.04
N PRO A 28 -17.83 16.83 -4.08
CA PRO A 28 -18.93 16.18 -3.34
C PRO A 28 -19.18 14.71 -3.72
N LEU A 29 -18.90 14.33 -4.97
CA LEU A 29 -19.17 12.97 -5.46
C LEU A 29 -18.07 11.97 -5.07
N ILE A 30 -16.80 12.40 -5.10
CA ILE A 30 -15.64 11.49 -4.97
C ILE A 30 -14.78 11.78 -3.73
N GLY A 31 -15.00 12.88 -3.02
CA GLY A 31 -14.16 13.31 -1.89
C GLY A 31 -14.12 12.33 -0.73
N ASN A 32 -15.14 11.47 -0.61
CA ASN A 32 -15.15 10.38 0.37
C ASN A 32 -14.22 9.21 0.00
N LEU A 33 -13.95 8.99 -1.29
CA LEU A 33 -13.09 7.91 -1.78
C LEU A 33 -12.52 8.20 -3.17
N TYR A 34 -11.21 8.39 -3.24
CA TYR A 34 -10.48 8.59 -4.49
C TYR A 34 -9.11 7.92 -4.45
N VAL A 35 -8.62 7.49 -5.62
CA VAL A 35 -7.33 6.81 -5.74
C VAL A 35 -6.21 7.84 -5.64
N ARG A 36 -5.28 7.64 -4.70
CA ARG A 36 -4.07 8.47 -4.57
C ARG A 36 -2.90 7.94 -5.39
N LYS A 37 -2.68 6.63 -5.28
CA LYS A 37 -1.56 5.91 -5.88
C LYS A 37 -2.02 4.50 -6.23
N ILE A 38 -1.45 3.92 -7.27
CA ILE A 38 -1.67 2.52 -7.63
C ILE A 38 -0.35 1.93 -8.10
N GLY A 39 -0.11 0.68 -7.74
CA GLY A 39 1.09 -0.02 -8.17
C GLY A 39 0.91 -1.52 -8.26
N PHE A 40 1.79 -2.13 -9.03
CA PHE A 40 1.90 -3.56 -9.24
C PHE A 40 3.36 -3.97 -9.07
N PHE A 41 3.60 -4.90 -8.15
CA PHE A 41 4.94 -5.31 -7.73
C PHE A 41 5.05 -6.84 -7.83
N PRO A 42 5.39 -7.40 -9.01
CA PRO A 42 5.32 -8.84 -9.23
C PRO A 42 6.43 -9.61 -8.50
N LYS A 43 7.63 -9.02 -8.35
CA LYS A 43 8.82 -9.73 -7.83
C LYS A 43 9.43 -9.02 -6.64
N VAL A 44 8.81 -9.19 -5.47
CA VAL A 44 9.07 -8.44 -4.24
C VAL A 44 9.96 -9.17 -3.23
N LYS A 45 10.94 -9.97 -3.69
CA LYS A 45 11.86 -10.65 -2.77
C LYS A 45 12.64 -9.61 -1.95
N TYR A 46 12.64 -9.77 -0.63
CA TYR A 46 13.21 -8.81 0.34
C TYR A 46 12.49 -7.47 0.44
N HIS A 47 11.26 -7.38 -0.08
CA HIS A 47 10.43 -6.20 0.13
C HIS A 47 10.13 -6.03 1.61
N TYR A 48 10.47 -4.85 2.14
CA TYR A 48 10.23 -4.50 3.52
C TYR A 48 9.96 -3.01 3.64
N VAL A 49 8.82 -2.67 4.23
CA VAL A 49 8.43 -1.31 4.57
C VAL A 49 7.95 -1.32 6.00
N GLN A 50 8.41 -0.34 6.78
CA GLN A 50 7.91 -0.06 8.12
C GLN A 50 7.57 1.42 8.19
N LYS A 51 6.40 1.75 8.74
CA LYS A 51 6.00 3.13 9.04
C LYS A 51 5.41 3.20 10.44
N ASP A 52 6.20 3.71 11.37
CA ASP A 52 5.80 3.83 12.78
C ASP A 52 4.60 4.77 13.00
N GLN A 53 4.29 5.64 12.04
CA GLN A 53 3.14 6.55 12.04
C GLN A 53 2.08 6.19 11.00
N GLY A 54 2.25 5.05 10.30
CA GLY A 54 1.38 4.65 9.20
C GLY A 54 1.42 5.60 7.99
N SER A 55 0.32 5.63 7.23
CA SER A 55 0.11 6.54 6.10
C SER A 55 -1.19 7.31 6.30
N LYS A 56 -1.30 8.53 5.77
CA LYS A 56 -2.53 9.36 5.82
C LYS A 56 -3.68 8.85 4.95
N TYR A 57 -3.55 7.64 4.41
CA TYR A 57 -4.50 7.04 3.49
C TYR A 57 -4.58 5.53 3.75
N ALA A 58 -5.75 4.96 3.51
CA ALA A 58 -5.91 3.51 3.50
C ALA A 58 -5.16 2.89 2.31
N MET A 59 -4.63 1.68 2.50
CA MET A 59 -3.98 0.92 1.44
C MET A 59 -4.66 -0.43 1.29
N LEU A 60 -5.04 -0.76 0.05
CA LEU A 60 -5.44 -2.11 -0.33
C LEU A 60 -4.27 -2.77 -1.08
N ILE A 61 -3.83 -3.93 -0.61
CA ILE A 61 -2.80 -4.74 -1.27
C ILE A 61 -3.44 -6.08 -1.63
N TYR A 62 -3.43 -6.45 -2.91
CA TYR A 62 -3.86 -7.77 -3.37
C TYR A 62 -2.64 -8.63 -3.71
N CYS A 63 -2.53 -9.81 -3.10
CA CYS A 63 -1.44 -10.74 -3.34
C CYS A 63 -1.76 -11.61 -4.57
N THR A 64 -1.23 -11.20 -5.73
CA THR A 64 -1.46 -11.92 -7.00
C THR A 64 -0.72 -13.25 -7.08
N GLU A 65 0.43 -13.38 -6.40
CA GLU A 65 1.23 -14.60 -6.34
C GLU A 65 2.14 -14.60 -5.10
N GLY A 66 2.59 -15.77 -4.67
CA GLY A 66 3.57 -15.93 -3.59
C GLY A 66 2.98 -15.82 -2.19
N LYS A 67 3.80 -15.34 -1.25
CA LYS A 67 3.42 -15.19 0.17
C LYS A 67 4.23 -14.09 0.84
N GLY A 68 3.65 -13.51 1.88
CA GLY A 68 4.29 -12.50 2.71
C GLY A 68 3.67 -12.46 4.10
N TRP A 69 3.99 -11.40 4.83
CA TRP A 69 3.42 -11.12 6.14
C TRP A 69 3.33 -9.62 6.33
N TYR A 70 2.43 -9.22 7.23
CA TYR A 70 2.29 -7.84 7.66
C TYR A 70 1.91 -7.81 9.14
N THR A 71 2.24 -6.72 9.81
CA THR A 71 1.90 -6.53 11.23
C THR A 71 1.12 -5.24 11.36
N ILE A 72 -0.06 -5.29 11.97
CA ILE A 72 -0.85 -4.11 12.34
C ILE A 72 -1.49 -4.36 13.71
N TYR A 73 -1.68 -3.30 14.49
CA TYR A 73 -2.27 -3.41 15.84
C TYR A 73 -1.59 -4.46 16.74
N GLY A 74 -0.27 -4.60 16.62
CA GLY A 74 0.52 -5.57 17.40
C GLY A 74 0.30 -7.04 17.02
N LYS A 75 -0.46 -7.33 15.95
CA LYS A 75 -0.68 -8.70 15.46
C LYS A 75 -0.07 -8.89 14.08
N THR A 76 0.64 -9.99 13.92
CA THR A 76 1.20 -10.42 12.64
C THR A 76 0.23 -11.35 11.93
N TYR A 77 0.09 -11.14 10.62
CA TYR A 77 -0.75 -11.92 9.73
C TYR A 77 0.10 -12.40 8.56
N THR A 78 -0.17 -13.61 8.10
CA THR A 78 0.35 -14.12 6.82
C THR A 78 -0.63 -13.73 5.72
N VAL A 79 -0.09 -13.38 4.56
CA VAL A 79 -0.86 -13.23 3.33
C VAL A 79 -0.32 -14.22 2.31
N VAL A 80 -1.21 -14.90 1.62
CA VAL A 80 -0.89 -15.79 0.49
C VAL A 80 -1.64 -15.35 -0.76
N GLU A 81 -1.34 -16.00 -1.87
CA GLU A 81 -2.02 -15.80 -3.15
C GLU A 81 -3.55 -15.73 -3.02
N ASN A 82 -4.15 -14.82 -3.79
CA ASN A 82 -5.59 -14.56 -3.87
C ASN A 82 -6.21 -14.03 -2.56
N GLN A 83 -5.39 -13.51 -1.66
CA GLN A 83 -5.83 -12.74 -0.49
C GLN A 83 -5.52 -11.25 -0.66
N TYR A 84 -6.24 -10.43 0.10
CA TYR A 84 -5.99 -9.00 0.18
C TYR A 84 -5.75 -8.54 1.62
N ILE A 85 -5.06 -7.41 1.74
CA ILE A 85 -4.78 -6.70 2.98
C ILE A 85 -5.42 -5.33 2.87
N ILE A 86 -6.04 -4.85 3.94
CA ILE A 86 -6.38 -3.44 4.11
C ILE A 86 -5.57 -2.91 5.29
N ILE A 87 -4.70 -1.93 5.02
CA ILE A 87 -4.01 -1.18 6.06
C ILE A 87 -4.78 0.14 6.25
N PRO A 88 -5.39 0.38 7.42
CA PRO A 88 -6.12 1.63 7.67
C PRO A 88 -5.18 2.85 7.77
N PRO A 89 -5.69 4.07 7.57
CA PRO A 89 -4.89 5.27 7.75
C PRO A 89 -4.40 5.41 9.20
N ASP A 90 -3.23 6.03 9.35
CA ASP A 90 -2.58 6.33 10.64
C ASP A 90 -2.29 5.11 11.53
N VAL A 91 -2.37 3.89 10.97
CA VAL A 91 -2.02 2.64 11.65
C VAL A 91 -0.56 2.30 11.37
N PRO A 92 0.28 2.07 12.39
CA PRO A 92 1.63 1.56 12.19
C PRO A 92 1.64 0.18 11.53
N TYR A 93 2.51 0.00 10.54
CA TYR A 93 2.69 -1.26 9.82
C TYR A 93 4.15 -1.53 9.46
#